data_AF-A0A429N665-F1
#
_entry.id   AF-A0A429N665-F1
#
_cell.length_a   1.000
_cell.length_b   1.000
_cell.length_c   1.000
_cell.angle_alpha   90.00
_cell.angle_beta   90.00
_cell.angle_gamma   90.00
#
_symmetry.space_group_name_H-M   'P 1'
#
loop_
_entity.id
_entity.type
_entity.pdbx_description
1 polymer ?
#
loop_
_entity_poly.entity_id
_entity_poly.type
_entity_poly.pdbx_seq_one_letter_code
_entity_poly.pdbx_strand_id
1 'polypeptide(L)'
;MAWLLDRFVAHTPGVTHALLASRDGIKLLYSEMTRDPADAMAAAVSGLSSLAANLTGPTGAKLAPRQIIIERDDCLFFVTSAGTTGAFTNHPGNTRGVVDTVLGVIARPDADVGNIGFEMDRLVQRFAPHMVTAVRQDDGSR
;
A
#
# COMPACT_ATOMS: atom_id res chain seq x y z
N MET A 1 13.67 -1.68 1.17
CA MET A 1 12.64 -1.36 0.15
C MET A 1 11.93 -0.02 0.39
N ALA A 2 12.02 0.60 1.58
CA ALA A 2 11.39 1.90 1.86
C ALA A 2 11.79 2.99 0.85
N TRP A 3 13.05 2.98 0.38
CA TRP A 3 13.55 3.87 -0.66
C TRP A 3 12.72 3.92 -1.96
N LEU A 4 12.00 2.85 -2.32
CA LEU A 4 11.10 2.84 -3.48
C LEU A 4 9.88 3.75 -3.24
N LEU A 5 9.35 3.74 -2.01
CA LEU A 5 8.27 4.63 -1.59
C LEU A 5 8.78 6.07 -1.53
N ASP A 6 9.96 6.30 -0.94
CA ASP A 6 10.56 7.65 -0.87
C ASP A 6 10.78 8.22 -2.28
N ARG A 7 11.29 7.40 -3.21
CA ARG A 7 11.46 7.80 -4.60
C ARG A 7 10.11 8.09 -5.27
N PHE A 8 9.09 7.27 -5.02
CA PHE A 8 7.74 7.49 -5.55
C PHE A 8 7.16 8.83 -5.06
N VAL A 9 7.26 9.11 -3.75
CA VAL A 9 6.81 10.38 -3.15
C VAL A 9 7.57 11.56 -3.77
N ALA A 10 8.89 11.45 -3.91
CA ALA A 10 9.72 12.53 -4.45
C ALA A 10 9.49 12.82 -5.95
N HIS A 11 9.04 11.84 -6.74
CA HIS A 11 8.93 11.96 -8.20
C HIS A 11 7.48 12.00 -8.72
N THR A 12 6.49 11.87 -7.84
CA THR A 12 5.07 11.91 -8.22
C THR A 12 4.46 13.22 -7.71
N PRO A 13 4.27 14.23 -8.59
CA PRO A 13 3.75 15.52 -8.18
C PRO A 13 2.44 15.41 -7.39
N GLY A 14 2.40 16.07 -6.23
CA GLY A 14 1.23 16.08 -5.36
C GLY A 14 1.15 14.95 -4.35
N VAL A 15 1.93 13.86 -4.50
CA VAL A 15 2.03 12.83 -3.46
C VAL A 15 2.83 13.38 -2.28
N THR A 16 2.35 13.10 -1.07
CA THR A 16 2.99 13.52 0.19
C THR A 16 3.51 12.33 0.99
N HIS A 17 2.78 11.22 0.98
CA HIS A 17 3.11 10.04 1.77
C HIS A 17 2.66 8.77 1.05
N ALA A 18 3.38 7.67 1.27
CA ALA A 18 3.01 6.35 0.80
C ALA A 18 3.30 5.27 1.84
N LEU A 19 2.44 4.26 1.89
CA LEU A 19 2.50 3.14 2.82
C LEU A 19 2.20 1.84 2.07
N LEU A 20 3.06 0.84 2.22
CA LEU A 20 2.76 -0.54 1.91
C LEU A 20 2.39 -1.26 3.22
N ALA A 21 1.20 -1.84 3.27
CA ALA A 21 0.72 -2.62 4.41
C ALA A 21 0.25 -3.99 3.97
N SER A 22 0.24 -4.96 4.88
CA SER A 22 -0.47 -6.21 4.68
C SER A 22 -1.97 -6.00 4.86
N ARG A 23 -2.77 -6.90 4.28
CA ARG A 23 -4.23 -6.78 4.29
C ARG A 23 -4.85 -6.95 5.67
N ASP A 24 -4.12 -7.46 6.65
CA ASP A 24 -4.49 -7.53 8.08
C ASP A 24 -4.20 -6.22 8.84
N GLY A 25 -3.65 -5.20 8.18
CA GLY A 25 -3.47 -3.86 8.75
C GLY A 25 -2.10 -3.62 9.37
N ILE A 26 -1.11 -4.46 9.06
CA ILE A 26 0.26 -4.29 9.57
C ILE A 26 1.10 -3.53 8.53
N LYS A 27 1.77 -2.46 8.98
CA LYS A 27 2.69 -1.67 8.13
C LYS A 27 3.94 -2.49 7.76
N LEU A 28 4.25 -2.54 6.47
CA LEU A 28 5.43 -3.24 5.93
C LEU A 28 6.54 -2.25 5.56
N LEU A 29 6.19 -1.18 4.85
CA LEU A 29 7.08 -0.11 4.43
C LEU A 29 6.30 1.20 4.42
N TYR A 30 6.92 2.30 4.78
CA TYR A 30 6.33 3.63 4.66
C TYR A 30 7.42 4.62 4.22
N SER A 31 7.03 5.65 3.49
CA SER A 31 7.91 6.80 3.23
C SER A 31 8.13 7.61 4.50
N GLU A 32 8.83 8.75 4.44
CA GLU A 32 9.03 9.69 5.56
C GLU A 32 7.74 10.06 6.34
N MET A 33 7.34 9.20 7.27
CA MET A 33 6.19 9.27 8.16
C MET A 33 6.64 8.84 9.56
N THR A 34 6.04 9.42 10.59
CA THR A 34 6.22 8.88 11.94
C THR A 34 5.46 7.55 12.08
N ARG A 35 5.87 6.74 13.07
CA ARG A 35 5.34 5.37 13.27
C ARG A 35 3.83 5.34 13.50
N ASP A 36 3.30 6.26 14.31
CA ASP A 36 1.89 6.24 14.72
C ASP A 36 0.92 6.58 13.57
N PRO A 37 1.16 7.62 12.75
CA PRO A 37 0.38 7.85 11.53
C PRO A 37 0.46 6.69 10.53
N ALA A 38 1.63 6.05 10.40
CA ALA A 38 1.77 4.87 9.54
C ALA A 38 0.93 3.68 10.04
N ASP A 39 0.86 3.47 11.36
CA ASP A 39 0.00 2.44 11.97
C ASP A 39 -1.49 2.75 11.76
N ALA A 40 -1.91 3.99 12.00
CA ALA A 40 -3.28 4.41 11.77
C ALA A 40 -3.68 4.25 10.29
N MET A 41 -2.80 4.64 9.38
CA MET A 41 -3.01 4.49 7.94
C MET A 41 -3.09 3.01 7.54
N ALA A 42 -2.24 2.14 8.09
CA ALA A 42 -2.26 0.69 7.81
C ALA A 42 -3.59 0.04 8.20
N ALA A 43 -4.08 0.36 9.39
CA ALA A 43 -5.39 -0.11 9.85
C ALA A 43 -6.53 0.40 8.94
N ALA A 44 -6.50 1.68 8.56
CA ALA A 44 -7.51 2.27 7.70
C ALA A 44 -7.54 1.63 6.29
N VAL A 45 -6.38 1.48 5.63
CA VAL A 45 -6.33 0.92 4.27
C VAL A 45 -6.72 -0.56 4.23
N SER A 46 -6.40 -1.32 5.27
CA SER A 46 -6.85 -2.72 5.44
C SER A 46 -8.38 -2.80 5.56
N GLY A 47 -8.98 -1.95 6.41
CA GLY A 47 -10.43 -1.87 6.58
C GLY A 47 -11.13 -1.50 5.27
N LEU A 48 -10.66 -0.46 4.58
CA LEU A 48 -11.19 -0.03 3.29
C LEU A 48 -11.13 -1.14 2.23
N SER A 49 -9.98 -1.82 2.14
CA SER A 49 -9.79 -2.93 1.20
C SER A 49 -10.69 -4.13 1.50
N SER A 50 -11.02 -4.36 2.77
CA SER A 50 -11.93 -5.42 3.21
C SER A 50 -13.38 -5.08 2.90
N LEU A 51 -13.80 -3.84 3.15
CA LEU A 51 -15.13 -3.35 2.81
C LEU A 51 -15.35 -3.37 1.29
N ALA A 52 -14.41 -2.81 0.53
CA ALA A 52 -14.53 -2.70 -0.91
C ALA A 52 -14.56 -4.05 -1.63
N ALA A 53 -13.85 -5.07 -1.11
CA ALA A 53 -13.90 -6.43 -1.65
C ALA A 53 -15.26 -7.13 -1.48
N ASN A 54 -16.13 -6.61 -0.60
CA ASN A 54 -17.48 -7.14 -0.40
C ASN A 54 -18.54 -6.39 -1.22
N LEU A 55 -18.17 -5.32 -1.91
CA LEU A 55 -19.10 -4.59 -2.78
C LEU A 55 -19.42 -5.42 -4.03
N THR A 56 -20.69 -5.37 -4.43
CA THR A 56 -21.20 -6.05 -5.62
C THR A 56 -21.57 -5.00 -6.66
N GLY A 57 -21.12 -5.21 -7.90
CA GLY A 57 -21.47 -4.33 -9.02
C GLY A 57 -22.83 -4.66 -9.65
N PRO A 58 -23.25 -3.92 -10.68
CA PRO A 58 -24.53 -4.14 -11.38
C PRO A 58 -24.71 -5.55 -11.97
N THR A 59 -23.61 -6.28 -12.19
CA THR A 59 -23.61 -7.66 -12.70
C THR A 59 -23.93 -8.71 -11.62
N GLY A 60 -24.03 -8.31 -10.35
CA GLY A 60 -24.19 -9.25 -9.23
C GLY A 60 -22.89 -9.99 -8.86
N ALA A 61 -21.79 -9.79 -9.60
CA ALA A 61 -20.50 -10.38 -9.31
C ALA A 61 -19.73 -9.57 -8.24
N LYS A 62 -19.06 -10.29 -7.33
CA LYS A 62 -18.07 -9.71 -6.41
C LYS A 62 -16.74 -9.56 -7.16
N LEU A 63 -16.44 -8.35 -7.61
CA LEU A 63 -15.19 -8.03 -8.29
C LEU A 63 -14.32 -7.17 -7.37
N ALA A 64 -13.01 -7.44 -7.33
CA ALA A 64 -12.09 -6.64 -6.56
C ALA A 64 -12.00 -5.21 -7.13
N PRO A 65 -11.98 -4.17 -6.28
CA PRO A 65 -11.78 -2.81 -6.74
C PRO A 65 -10.38 -2.66 -7.35
N ARG A 66 -10.26 -1.93 -8.46
CA ARG A 66 -8.96 -1.53 -8.98
C ARG A 66 -8.27 -0.53 -8.06
N GLN A 67 -9.07 0.34 -7.44
CA GLN A 67 -8.61 1.42 -6.59
C GLN A 67 -9.78 1.93 -5.74
N ILE A 68 -9.46 2.46 -4.57
CA ILE A 68 -10.35 3.24 -3.71
C ILE A 68 -9.78 4.65 -3.65
N ILE A 69 -10.64 5.66 -3.81
CA ILE A 69 -10.27 7.08 -3.67
C ILE A 69 -11.19 7.69 -2.61
N ILE A 70 -10.61 8.41 -1.66
CA ILE A 70 -11.35 9.23 -0.70
C ILE A 70 -10.90 10.67 -0.87
N GLU A 71 -11.86 11.54 -1.16
CA GLU A 71 -11.63 12.96 -1.33
C GLU A 71 -12.00 13.68 -0.03
N ARG A 72 -11.11 14.56 0.43
CA ARG A 72 -11.34 15.49 1.54
C ARG A 72 -10.92 16.88 1.10
N ASP A 73 -11.42 17.89 1.78
CA ASP A 73 -11.07 19.29 1.52
C ASP A 73 -9.55 19.56 1.60
N ASP A 74 -8.83 18.77 2.39
CA ASP A 74 -7.40 18.93 2.66
C ASP A 74 -6.49 17.93 1.95
N CYS A 75 -7.03 16.84 1.38
CA CYS A 75 -6.22 15.79 0.76
C CYS A 75 -7.03 14.74 -0.01
N LEU A 76 -6.31 13.93 -0.78
CA LEU A 76 -6.80 12.72 -1.43
C LEU A 76 -6.12 11.50 -0.83
N PHE A 77 -6.90 10.46 -0.52
CA PHE A 77 -6.37 9.15 -0.16
C PHE A 77 -6.63 8.15 -1.29
N PHE A 78 -5.62 7.37 -1.61
CA PHE A 78 -5.67 6.31 -2.61
C PHE A 78 -5.34 4.98 -1.95
N VAL A 79 -6.07 3.92 -2.30
CA VAL A 79 -5.77 2.55 -1.87
C VAL A 79 -5.86 1.62 -3.08
N THR A 80 -4.85 0.80 -3.31
CA THR A 80 -4.87 -0.26 -4.33
C THR A 80 -4.23 -1.54 -3.81
N SER A 81 -4.57 -2.68 -4.44
CA SER A 81 -3.87 -3.93 -4.18
C SER A 81 -2.45 -3.84 -4.72
N ALA A 82 -1.48 -4.30 -3.92
CA ALA A 82 -0.06 -4.32 -4.29
C ALA A 82 0.47 -5.75 -4.51
N GLY A 83 -0.42 -6.73 -4.65
CA GLY A 83 -0.08 -8.14 -4.87
C GLY A 83 0.19 -8.90 -3.57
N THR A 84 0.94 -9.99 -3.67
CA THR A 84 1.25 -10.90 -2.55
C THR A 84 2.77 -11.00 -2.38
N THR A 85 3.29 -10.96 -1.15
CA THR A 85 4.73 -10.97 -0.85
C THR A 85 5.12 -12.04 0.14
N GLY A 86 6.19 -12.77 -0.16
CA GLY A 86 6.89 -13.65 0.77
C GLY A 86 8.11 -13.00 1.42
N ALA A 87 8.40 -11.73 1.10
CA ALA A 87 9.57 -11.02 1.59
C ALA A 87 9.52 -10.67 3.09
N PHE A 88 8.34 -10.73 3.72
CA PHE A 88 8.12 -10.39 5.13
C PHE A 88 7.75 -11.65 5.94
N THR A 89 8.69 -12.59 6.05
CA THR A 89 8.48 -13.91 6.70
C THR A 89 8.31 -13.83 8.22
N ASN A 90 8.88 -12.80 8.87
CA ASN A 90 8.88 -12.65 10.34
C ASN A 90 7.72 -11.78 10.86
N HIS A 91 6.63 -11.65 10.09
CA HIS A 91 5.50 -10.80 10.47
C HIS A 91 4.43 -11.57 11.28
N PRO A 92 3.87 -10.97 12.35
CA PRO A 92 2.75 -11.55 13.08
C PRO A 92 1.58 -11.83 12.12
N GLY A 93 0.98 -13.02 12.18
CA GLY A 93 -0.10 -13.43 11.26
C GLY A 93 0.38 -14.11 9.97
N ASN A 94 1.69 -14.16 9.70
CA ASN A 94 2.23 -14.87 8.54
C ASN A 94 2.32 -16.39 8.81
N THR A 95 1.20 -17.10 8.68
CA THR A 95 1.16 -18.57 8.85
C THR A 95 1.47 -19.34 7.56
N ARG A 96 1.56 -18.65 6.41
CA ARG A 96 1.63 -19.27 5.07
C ARG A 96 2.86 -18.90 4.24
N GLY A 97 3.76 -18.06 4.76
CA GLY A 97 4.96 -17.62 4.06
C GLY A 97 4.72 -16.55 2.98
N VAL A 98 3.46 -16.10 2.79
CA VAL A 98 3.10 -15.05 1.83
C VAL A 98 1.93 -14.24 2.39
N VAL A 99 1.96 -12.91 2.24
CA VAL A 99 0.90 -11.98 2.69
C VAL A 99 0.40 -11.11 1.54
N ASP A 100 -0.92 -10.92 1.43
CA ASP A 100 -1.50 -9.94 0.50
C ASP A 100 -1.23 -8.54 1.00
N THR A 101 -0.89 -7.63 0.10
CA THR A 101 -0.53 -6.26 0.43
C THR A 101 -1.41 -5.24 -0.27
N VAL A 102 -1.45 -4.07 0.33
CA VAL A 102 -2.17 -2.89 -0.13
C VAL A 102 -1.22 -1.70 -0.08
N LEU A 103 -1.28 -0.88 -1.13
CA LEU A 103 -0.57 0.39 -1.21
C LEU A 103 -1.56 1.51 -0.90
N GLY A 104 -1.28 2.26 0.16
CA GLY A 104 -1.96 3.49 0.52
C GLY A 104 -1.12 4.72 0.14
N VAL A 105 -1.74 5.75 -0.41
CA VAL A 105 -1.07 7.01 -0.79
C VAL A 105 -1.90 8.20 -0.33
N ILE A 106 -1.22 9.23 0.19
CA ILE A 106 -1.81 10.53 0.52
C ILE A 106 -1.29 11.56 -0.48
N ALA A 107 -2.19 12.32 -1.09
CA ALA A 107 -1.86 13.39 -2.01
C ALA A 107 -2.57 14.69 -1.65
N ARG A 108 -2.04 15.81 -2.15
CA ARG A 108 -2.67 17.13 -2.06
C ARG A 108 -4.01 17.14 -2.82
N PRO A 109 -4.98 17.98 -2.41
CA PRO A 109 -6.33 17.97 -2.99
C PRO A 109 -6.39 18.42 -4.46
N ASP A 110 -5.37 19.14 -4.94
CA ASP A 110 -5.22 19.61 -6.31
C ASP A 110 -4.36 18.67 -7.20
N ALA A 111 -3.97 17.51 -6.68
CA ALA A 111 -3.10 16.59 -7.41
C ALA A 111 -3.84 15.87 -8.54
N ASP A 112 -3.13 15.55 -9.62
CA ASP A 112 -3.69 14.81 -10.75
C ASP A 112 -3.92 13.34 -10.38
N VAL A 113 -5.19 12.98 -10.22
CA VAL A 113 -5.66 11.64 -9.86
C VAL A 113 -5.21 10.57 -10.87
N GLY A 114 -5.20 10.90 -12.16
CA GLY A 114 -4.81 9.98 -13.22
C GLY A 114 -3.31 9.66 -13.19
N ASN A 115 -2.49 10.69 -13.03
CA ASN A 115 -1.04 10.55 -12.88
C ASN A 115 -0.66 9.76 -11.62
N ILE A 116 -1.33 10.02 -10.49
CA ILE A 116 -1.11 9.26 -9.26
C ILE A 116 -1.43 7.79 -9.48
N GLY A 117 -2.60 7.46 -10.04
CA GLY A 117 -2.99 6.07 -10.32
C GLY A 117 -1.99 5.37 -11.24
N PHE A 118 -1.48 6.06 -12.26
CA PHE A 118 -0.46 5.53 -13.17
C PHE A 118 0.87 5.24 -12.49
N GLU A 119 1.39 6.17 -11.68
CA GLU A 119 2.65 5.96 -10.95
C GLU A 119 2.49 4.92 -9.82
N MET A 120 1.31 4.78 -9.22
CA MET A 120 1.00 3.69 -8.29
C MET A 120 1.10 2.31 -8.96
N ASP A 121 0.53 2.15 -10.16
CA ASP A 121 0.64 0.88 -10.91
C ASP A 121 2.10 0.54 -11.24
N ARG A 122 2.88 1.54 -11.68
CA ARG A 122 4.32 1.38 -11.90
C ARG A 122 5.09 1.01 -10.63
N LEU A 123 4.74 1.62 -9.50
CA LEU A 123 5.35 1.31 -8.22
C LEU A 123 5.07 -0.15 -7.80
N VAL A 124 3.82 -0.62 -7.94
CA VAL A 124 3.44 -2.01 -7.67
C VAL A 124 4.24 -2.98 -8.55
N GLN A 125 4.36 -2.68 -9.85
CA GLN A 125 5.18 -3.49 -10.76
C GLN A 125 6.66 -3.52 -10.37
N ARG A 126 7.20 -2.43 -9.82
CA ARG A 126 8.58 -2.38 -9.30
C ARG A 126 8.77 -3.16 -8.01
N PHE A 127 7.73 -3.31 -7.19
CA PHE A 127 7.78 -4.14 -5.99
C PHE A 127 7.78 -5.64 -6.32
N ALA A 128 7.12 -6.06 -7.40
CA ALA A 128 6.94 -7.47 -7.73
C ALA A 128 8.23 -8.32 -7.68
N PRO A 129 9.38 -7.91 -8.26
CA PRO A 129 10.63 -8.68 -8.17
C PRO A 129 11.18 -8.82 -6.74
N HIS A 130 10.94 -7.82 -5.90
CA HIS A 130 11.42 -7.77 -4.52
C HIS A 130 10.47 -8.47 -3.53
N MET A 131 9.22 -8.74 -3.94
CA MET A 131 8.20 -9.40 -3.11
C MET A 131 8.28 -10.94 -3.18
N VAL A 132 8.94 -11.49 -4.20
CA VAL A 132 9.10 -12.94 -4.41
C VAL A 132 10.32 -13.50 -3.65
N THR A 133 11.29 -12.65 -3.30
CA THR A 133 12.50 -13.04 -2.58
C THR A 133 12.31 -12.85 -1.08
N ALA A 134 12.40 -13.93 -0.30
CA ALA A 134 12.50 -13.85 1.15
C ALA A 134 13.74 -13.01 1.49
N VAL A 135 13.54 -11.79 1.99
CA VAL A 135 14.63 -10.98 2.50
C VAL A 135 15.10 -11.66 3.77
N ARG A 136 16.22 -12.39 3.70
CA ARG A 136 16.98 -12.76 4.90
C ARG A 136 17.37 -11.43 5.55
N GLN A 137 16.73 -11.11 6.67
CA GLN A 137 17.27 -10.09 7.55
C GLN A 137 18.52 -10.70 8.17
N ASP A 138 19.70 -10.19 7.79
CA ASP A 138 20.90 -10.45 8.56
C ASP A 138 20.63 -9.95 9.97
N ASP A 139 20.74 -10.88 10.91
CA ASP A 139 20.65 -10.67 12.34
C ASP A 139 21.85 -9.80 12.74
N GLY A 140 21.67 -8.49 12.65
CA GLY A 140 22.66 -7.48 12.99
C GLY A 140 22.82 -7.41 14.49
N SER A 141 23.55 -8.37 15.05
CA SER A 141 24.12 -8.28 16.40
C SER A 141 24.94 -6.99 16.55
N ARG A 142 24.49 -6.08 17.41
CA ARG A 142 25.31 -5.36 18.40
C ARG A 142 24.48 -4.42 19.27
#